data_AF-A0A7C5IEG4-F1
#
_entry.id   AF-A0A7C5IEG4-F1
#
_cell.length_a   1.000
_cell.length_b   1.000
_cell.length_c   1.000
_cell.angle_alpha   90.00
_cell.angle_beta   90.00
_cell.angle_gamma   90.00
#
_symmetry.space_group_name_H-M   'P 1'
#
loop_
_entity.id
_entity.type
_entity.pdbx_description
1 polymer ?
#
loop_
_entity_poly.entity_id
_entity_poly.type
_entity_poly.pdbx_seq_one_letter_code
_entity_poly.pdbx_strand_id
1 'polypeptide(L)'
;CGSALVIEHNGDVYSCDHYVYRENKLGNILQTPIAALLNSPKQVQFGKAKAEQLPKPCLQCRFLFVCNGECPKHRFVPDAQGREKLNYLCPAYRLFFSHVEPYMEFMAAELRAQRPPANIMDHLRHIGSIGAQIPKPGRNDPCPCGSGLKYKKCCGKNI
;
A
#
# COMPACT_ATOMS: atom_id res chain seq x y z
N CYS A 1 -7.18 9.54 -3.75
CA CYS A 1 -7.53 9.45 -5.18
C CYS A 1 -8.36 10.67 -5.54
N GLY A 2 -8.42 11.03 -6.83
CA GLY A 2 -9.33 12.08 -7.30
C GLY A 2 -8.71 13.47 -7.49
N SER A 3 -7.53 13.73 -6.93
CA SER A 3 -6.86 15.04 -7.03
C SER A 3 -5.66 15.08 -7.97
N ALA A 4 -5.03 13.94 -8.22
CA ALA A 4 -3.87 13.81 -9.12
C ALA A 4 -4.34 13.45 -10.54
N LEU A 5 -4.81 14.47 -11.27
CA LEU A 5 -5.21 14.32 -12.68
C LEU A 5 -3.99 14.08 -13.58
N VAL A 6 -4.24 13.49 -14.74
CA VAL A 6 -3.25 13.37 -15.82
C VAL A 6 -3.73 14.11 -17.05
N ILE A 7 -2.80 14.78 -17.73
CA ILE A 7 -3.04 15.53 -18.95
C ILE A 7 -2.15 14.94 -20.03
N GLU A 8 -2.75 14.47 -21.11
CA GLU A 8 -2.04 13.96 -22.29
C GLU A 8 -1.58 15.10 -23.20
N HIS A 9 -0.66 14.79 -24.12
CA HIS A 9 -0.07 15.79 -25.02
C HIS A 9 -1.09 16.52 -25.92
N ASN A 10 -2.25 15.89 -26.18
CA ASN A 10 -3.35 16.46 -26.95
C ASN A 10 -4.30 17.34 -26.09
N GLY A 11 -3.98 17.54 -24.81
CA GLY A 11 -4.78 18.28 -23.85
C GLY A 11 -5.87 17.46 -23.16
N ASP A 12 -6.05 16.18 -23.47
CA ASP A 12 -7.05 15.34 -22.81
C ASP A 12 -6.71 15.12 -21.34
N VAL A 13 -7.71 15.26 -20.48
CA VAL A 13 -7.55 15.14 -19.02
C VAL A 13 -8.23 13.87 -18.52
N TYR A 14 -7.53 13.10 -17.70
CA TYR A 14 -7.97 11.82 -17.13
C TYR A 14 -7.91 11.83 -15.61
N SER A 15 -8.69 10.94 -14.99
CA SER A 15 -8.85 10.89 -13.54
C SER A 15 -7.57 10.61 -12.73
N CYS A 16 -6.60 9.88 -13.30
CA CYS A 16 -5.36 9.41 -12.67
C CYS A 16 -4.45 8.76 -13.74
N ASP A 17 -3.14 8.76 -13.53
CA ASP A 17 -2.12 8.08 -14.37
C ASP A 17 -2.38 6.58 -14.55
N HIS A 18 -2.99 5.94 -13.56
CA HIS A 18 -3.37 4.54 -13.62
C HIS A 18 -4.62 4.26 -14.46
N TYR A 19 -5.40 5.29 -14.81
CA TYR A 19 -6.72 5.22 -15.44
C TYR A 19 -6.80 6.16 -16.66
N VAL A 20 -5.85 6.04 -17.60
CA VAL A 20 -5.86 6.76 -18.87
C VAL A 20 -6.64 5.95 -19.91
N TYR A 21 -7.94 5.78 -19.63
CA TYR A 21 -8.90 5.08 -20.50
C TYR A 21 -10.04 6.00 -20.90
N ARG A 22 -10.74 5.68 -21.98
CA ARG A 22 -11.85 6.51 -22.50
C ARG A 22 -12.93 6.72 -21.44
N GLU A 23 -13.20 5.71 -20.64
CA GLU A 23 -14.20 5.72 -19.55
C GLU A 23 -13.79 6.68 -18.42
N ASN A 24 -12.51 6.99 -18.30
CA ASN A 24 -11.94 7.87 -17.27
C ASN A 24 -11.54 9.25 -17.79
N LYS A 25 -11.72 9.54 -19.08
CA LYS A 25 -11.54 10.87 -19.65
C LYS A 25 -12.55 11.85 -19.03
N LEU A 26 -12.06 12.97 -18.52
CA LEU A 26 -12.86 14.04 -17.91
C LEU A 26 -13.21 15.13 -18.93
N GLY A 27 -12.32 15.40 -19.89
CA GLY A 27 -12.48 16.45 -20.89
C GLY A 27 -11.15 16.79 -21.55
N ASN A 28 -11.04 18.02 -22.05
CA ASN A 28 -9.81 18.57 -22.62
C ASN A 28 -9.51 19.94 -22.01
N ILE A 29 -8.27 20.17 -21.58
CA ILE A 29 -7.84 21.37 -20.86
C ILE A 29 -7.90 22.64 -21.72
N LEU A 30 -7.82 22.49 -23.04
CA LEU A 30 -7.93 23.61 -23.98
C LEU A 30 -9.38 24.13 -24.10
N GLN A 31 -10.35 23.38 -23.61
CA GLN A 31 -11.78 23.66 -23.75
C GLN A 31 -12.46 23.93 -22.41
N THR A 32 -12.05 23.23 -21.36
CA THR A 32 -12.67 23.31 -20.03
C THR A 32 -11.61 23.65 -18.98
N PRO A 33 -11.84 24.67 -18.12
CA PRO A 33 -10.91 24.99 -17.04
C PRO A 33 -10.64 23.76 -16.16
N ILE A 34 -9.37 23.53 -15.81
CA ILE A 34 -8.95 22.36 -15.04
C ILE A 34 -9.69 22.24 -13.70
N ALA A 35 -10.02 23.36 -13.05
CA ALA A 35 -10.79 23.38 -11.82
C ALA A 35 -12.21 22.81 -11.99
N ALA A 36 -12.85 23.04 -13.14
CA ALA A 36 -14.16 22.46 -13.44
C ALA A 36 -14.06 20.95 -13.70
N LEU A 37 -13.00 20.49 -14.37
CA LEU A 37 -12.74 19.06 -14.58
C LEU A 37 -12.46 18.34 -13.25
N LEU A 38 -11.64 18.95 -12.40
CA LEU A 38 -11.28 18.45 -11.07
C LEU A 38 -12.50 18.29 -10.15
N ASN A 39 -13.42 19.26 -10.18
CA ASN A 39 -14.63 19.27 -9.36
C ASN A 39 -15.84 18.61 -10.05
N SER A 40 -15.66 18.00 -11.22
CA SER A 40 -16.75 17.35 -11.94
C SER A 40 -17.35 16.20 -11.11
N PRO A 41 -18.67 15.92 -11.21
CA PRO A 41 -19.30 14.82 -10.47
C PRO A 41 -18.61 13.48 -10.73
N LYS A 42 -18.17 13.25 -11.98
CA LYS A 42 -17.40 12.06 -12.38
C LYS A 42 -16.10 11.93 -11.60
N GLN A 43 -15.33 13.01 -11.48
CA GLN A 43 -14.04 12.99 -10.78
C GLN A 43 -14.20 12.88 -9.26
N VAL A 44 -15.21 13.56 -8.69
CA VAL A 44 -15.57 13.42 -7.28
C VAL A 44 -15.95 11.98 -6.96
N GLN A 45 -16.79 11.34 -7.79
CA GLN A 45 -17.17 9.94 -7.59
C GLN A 45 -15.97 9.00 -7.74
N PHE A 46 -15.10 9.23 -8.72
CA PHE A 46 -13.85 8.48 -8.87
C PHE A 46 -12.97 8.57 -7.61
N GLY A 47 -12.86 9.76 -7.02
CA GLY A 47 -12.12 9.98 -5.78
C GLY A 47 -12.70 9.21 -4.59
N LYS A 48 -14.02 9.28 -4.41
CA LYS A 48 -14.76 8.62 -3.31
C LYS A 48 -14.78 7.10 -3.43
N ALA A 49 -14.84 6.57 -4.64
CA ALA A 49 -14.94 5.13 -4.91
C ALA A 49 -13.84 4.32 -4.23
N LYS A 50 -12.61 4.85 -4.08
CA LYS A 50 -11.51 4.16 -3.38
C LYS A 50 -11.91 3.72 -1.97
N ALA A 51 -12.61 4.59 -1.24
CA ALA A 51 -13.02 4.37 0.14
C ALA A 51 -14.40 3.71 0.22
N GLU A 52 -15.36 4.15 -0.58
CA GLU A 52 -16.74 3.62 -0.59
C GLU A 52 -16.80 2.16 -1.06
N GLN A 53 -15.89 1.73 -1.93
CA GLN A 53 -15.81 0.38 -2.47
C GLN A 53 -14.74 -0.47 -1.75
N LEU A 54 -14.40 -0.14 -0.51
CA LEU A 54 -13.50 -0.99 0.28
C LEU A 54 -14.21 -2.31 0.65
N PRO A 55 -13.58 -3.46 0.39
CA PRO A 55 -14.08 -4.75 0.85
C PRO A 55 -14.24 -4.82 2.37
N LYS A 56 -15.20 -5.62 2.85
CA LYS A 56 -15.41 -5.86 4.30
C LYS A 56 -14.12 -6.27 5.04
N PRO A 57 -13.26 -7.16 4.51
CA PRO A 57 -12.00 -7.49 5.17
C PRO A 57 -11.07 -6.28 5.36
N CYS A 58 -11.10 -5.30 4.45
CA CYS A 58 -10.31 -4.07 4.59
C CYS A 58 -10.89 -3.16 5.67
N LEU A 59 -12.22 -3.00 5.73
CA LEU A 59 -12.91 -2.19 6.75
C LEU A 59 -12.65 -2.68 8.17
N GLN A 60 -12.43 -3.99 8.34
CA GLN A 60 -12.13 -4.63 9.62
C GLN A 60 -10.62 -4.77 9.90
N CYS A 61 -9.75 -4.36 8.98
CA CYS A 61 -8.32 -4.53 9.12
C CYS A 61 -7.72 -3.47 10.04
N ARG A 62 -6.96 -3.89 11.07
CA ARG A 62 -6.24 -2.97 11.99
C ARG A 62 -5.28 -2.00 11.29
N PHE A 63 -4.80 -2.35 10.09
CA PHE A 63 -3.88 -1.52 9.31
C PHE A 63 -4.58 -0.62 8.29
N LEU A 64 -5.92 -0.52 8.32
CA LEU A 64 -6.65 0.32 7.36
C LEU A 64 -6.21 1.79 7.44
N PHE A 65 -5.93 2.31 8.64
CA PHE A 65 -5.53 3.70 8.83
C PHE A 65 -4.27 4.09 8.04
N VAL A 66 -3.32 3.15 7.87
CA VAL A 66 -2.07 3.37 7.13
C VAL A 66 -2.18 2.91 5.67
N CYS A 67 -2.79 1.75 5.41
CA CYS A 67 -2.89 1.17 4.07
C CYS A 67 -3.96 1.85 3.19
N ASN A 68 -5.07 2.29 3.78
CA ASN A 68 -6.24 2.86 3.09
C ASN A 68 -6.77 1.98 1.93
N GLY A 69 -6.56 0.66 2.02
CA GLY A 69 -6.90 -0.33 1.00
C GLY A 69 -6.15 -0.19 -0.33
N GLU A 70 -5.10 0.64 -0.37
CA GLU A 70 -4.24 0.83 -1.54
C GLU A 70 -4.95 1.26 -2.84
N CYS A 71 -4.21 1.39 -3.94
CA CYS A 71 -4.75 1.71 -5.26
C CYS A 71 -5.80 0.68 -5.71
N PRO A 72 -7.01 1.09 -6.14
CA PRO A 72 -8.03 0.18 -6.66
C PRO A 72 -7.59 -0.65 -7.87
N LYS A 73 -6.67 -0.13 -8.72
CA LYS A 73 -6.10 -0.86 -9.86
C LYS A 73 -5.39 -2.16 -9.46
N HIS A 74 -4.86 -2.21 -8.23
CA HIS A 74 -4.16 -3.38 -7.71
C HIS A 74 -5.06 -4.32 -6.89
N ARG A 75 -6.39 -4.06 -6.85
CA ARG A 75 -7.37 -4.89 -6.13
C ARG A 75 -7.97 -5.95 -7.04
N PHE A 76 -7.23 -7.03 -7.26
CA PHE A 76 -7.64 -8.11 -8.16
C PHE A 76 -7.47 -9.52 -7.59
N VAL A 77 -6.89 -9.68 -6.40
CA VAL A 77 -6.71 -10.98 -5.76
C VAL A 77 -7.95 -11.33 -4.96
N PRO A 78 -8.56 -12.52 -5.14
CA PRO A 78 -9.72 -12.92 -4.35
C PRO A 78 -9.37 -13.00 -2.85
N ASP A 79 -10.32 -12.64 -2.00
CA ASP A 79 -10.26 -12.92 -0.57
C ASP A 79 -10.38 -14.43 -0.28
N ALA A 80 -10.22 -14.83 0.98
CA ALA A 80 -10.24 -16.24 1.37
C ALA A 80 -11.56 -16.96 1.06
N GLN A 81 -12.66 -16.21 0.85
CA GLN A 81 -13.95 -16.77 0.46
C GLN A 81 -14.26 -16.60 -1.03
N GLY A 82 -13.35 -16.00 -1.81
CA GLY A 82 -13.54 -15.73 -3.23
C GLY A 82 -14.61 -14.69 -3.56
N ARG A 83 -15.08 -13.91 -2.58
CA ARG A 83 -16.22 -12.98 -2.73
C ARG A 83 -15.79 -11.56 -3.07
N GLU A 84 -14.65 -11.14 -2.53
CA GLU A 84 -14.15 -9.78 -2.64
C GLU A 84 -12.77 -9.76 -3.31
N LYS A 85 -12.39 -8.64 -3.93
CA LYS A 85 -11.05 -8.43 -4.48
C LYS A 85 -10.20 -7.55 -3.58
N LEU A 86 -9.12 -8.13 -3.06
CA LEU A 86 -8.12 -7.46 -2.23
C LEU A 86 -6.94 -6.98 -3.07
N ASN A 87 -6.19 -6.04 -2.49
CA ASN A 87 -4.92 -5.60 -3.05
C ASN A 87 -3.93 -6.78 -3.15
N TYR A 88 -3.24 -6.91 -4.29
CA TYR A 88 -2.27 -7.97 -4.54
C TYR A 88 -1.17 -8.10 -3.46
N LEU A 89 -0.72 -6.97 -2.91
CA LEU A 89 0.30 -6.90 -1.87
C LEU A 89 -0.27 -6.88 -0.45
N CYS A 90 -1.57 -7.09 -0.27
CA CYS A 90 -2.20 -7.10 1.05
C CYS A 90 -1.46 -8.00 2.08
N PRO A 91 -1.07 -9.25 1.75
CA PRO A 91 -0.31 -10.09 2.69
C PRO A 91 1.05 -9.49 3.06
N ALA A 92 1.77 -8.94 2.08
CA ALA A 92 3.07 -8.31 2.30
C ALA A 92 2.96 -7.07 3.19
N TYR A 93 1.95 -6.23 2.97
CA TYR A 93 1.70 -5.07 3.82
C TYR A 93 1.35 -5.48 5.25
N ARG A 94 0.52 -6.50 5.45
CA ARG A 94 0.20 -6.98 6.81
C ARG A 94 1.44 -7.48 7.53
N LEU A 95 2.33 -8.19 6.84
CA LEU A 95 3.61 -8.65 7.38
C LEU A 95 4.51 -7.47 7.72
N PHE A 96 4.72 -6.55 6.78
CA PHE A 96 5.58 -5.38 6.95
C PHE A 96 5.09 -4.50 8.09
N PHE A 97 3.81 -4.11 8.10
CA PHE A 97 3.26 -3.25 9.13
C PHE A 97 3.32 -3.91 10.51
N SER A 98 3.03 -5.21 10.63
CA SER A 98 3.19 -5.91 11.91
C SER A 98 4.64 -5.94 12.40
N HIS A 99 5.61 -6.01 11.48
CA HIS A 99 7.03 -6.00 11.84
C HIS A 99 7.50 -4.62 12.30
N VAL A 100 7.06 -3.55 11.63
CA VAL A 100 7.54 -2.18 11.94
C VAL A 100 6.72 -1.46 13.01
N GLU A 101 5.52 -1.94 13.32
CA GLU A 101 4.60 -1.36 14.31
C GLU A 101 5.28 -0.96 15.63
N PRO A 102 5.98 -1.84 16.37
CA PRO A 102 6.58 -1.46 17.66
C PRO A 102 7.64 -0.35 17.53
N TYR A 103 8.39 -0.35 16.43
CA TYR A 103 9.42 0.66 16.16
C TYR A 103 8.80 2.00 15.80
N MET A 104 7.75 1.99 14.99
CA MET A 104 7.01 3.19 14.61
C MET A 104 6.26 3.78 15.79
N GLU A 105 5.71 2.95 16.69
CA GLU A 105 5.08 3.39 17.93
C GLU A 105 6.08 4.09 18.86
N PHE A 106 7.28 3.53 19.02
CA PHE A 106 8.36 4.17 19.78
C PHE A 106 8.71 5.54 19.18
N MET A 107 8.99 5.61 17.88
CA MET A 107 9.35 6.87 17.21
C MET A 107 8.22 7.91 17.30
N ALA A 108 6.96 7.48 17.16
CA ALA A 108 5.81 8.34 17.31
C ALA A 108 5.64 8.83 18.75
N ALA A 109 5.97 8.02 19.77
CA ALA A 109 5.96 8.44 21.17
C ALA A 109 7.05 9.48 21.47
N GLU A 110 8.25 9.31 20.91
CA GLU A 110 9.32 10.32 21.01
C GLU A 110 8.89 11.65 20.41
N LEU A 111 8.33 11.64 19.19
CA LEU A 111 7.83 12.85 18.53
C LEU A 111 6.72 13.55 19.32
N ARG A 112 5.75 12.79 19.87
CA ARG A 112 4.70 13.34 20.75
C ARG A 112 5.28 13.98 22.01
N ALA A 113 6.40 13.47 22.50
CA ALA A 113 7.12 14.01 23.63
C ALA A 113 8.18 15.07 23.25
N GLN A 114 8.17 15.55 22.00
CA GLN A 114 9.13 16.54 21.48
C GLN A 114 10.61 16.10 21.58
N ARG A 115 10.85 14.79 21.50
CA ARG A 115 12.20 14.21 21.47
C ARG A 115 12.55 13.65 20.08
N PRO A 116 13.84 13.48 19.77
CA PRO A 116 14.26 12.90 18.49
C PRO A 116 13.78 11.44 18.34
N PRO A 117 13.11 11.07 17.23
CA PRO A 117 12.74 9.68 16.96
C PRO A 117 13.97 8.76 16.81
N ALA A 118 15.14 9.33 16.51
CA ALA A 118 16.42 8.62 16.43
C ALA A 118 16.84 7.92 17.73
N ASN A 119 16.24 8.28 18.88
CA ASN A 119 16.42 7.58 20.16
C ASN A 119 16.05 6.09 20.10
N ILE A 120 15.33 5.66 19.05
CA ILE A 120 15.09 4.24 18.77
C ILE A 120 16.39 3.46 18.63
N MET A 121 17.45 4.05 18.08
CA MET A 121 18.72 3.35 17.91
C MET A 121 19.33 2.95 19.25
N ASP A 122 19.23 3.81 20.25
CA ASP A 122 19.69 3.53 21.61
C ASP A 122 18.80 2.48 22.26
N HIS A 123 17.48 2.65 22.14
CA HIS A 123 16.51 1.68 22.64
C HIS A 123 16.77 0.27 22.10
N LEU A 124 16.96 0.12 20.79
CA LEU A 124 17.22 -1.17 20.14
C LEU A 124 18.57 -1.79 20.52
N ARG A 125 19.59 -0.96 20.82
CA ARG A 125 20.87 -1.44 21.40
C ARG A 125 20.64 -2.03 22.80
N HIS A 126 19.82 -1.37 23.63
CA HIS A 126 19.55 -1.82 24.99
C HIS A 126 18.71 -3.11 25.06
N ILE A 127 17.74 -3.28 24.17
CA ILE A 127 16.90 -4.50 24.14
C ILE A 127 17.52 -5.63 23.29
N GLY A 128 18.79 -5.51 22.86
CA GLY A 128 19.49 -6.54 22.09
C GLY A 128 18.89 -6.81 20.69
N SER A 129 18.09 -5.89 20.15
CA SER A 129 17.41 -6.04 18.86
C SER A 129 18.25 -5.59 17.67
N ILE A 130 19.19 -4.66 17.87
CA ILE A 130 20.26 -4.41 16.88
C ILE A 130 21.25 -5.57 16.97
N GLY A 131 21.18 -6.49 16.00
CA GLY A 131 22.06 -7.65 15.91
C GLY A 131 21.38 -9.00 16.13
N ALA A 132 20.07 -9.05 16.40
CA ALA A 132 19.30 -10.27 16.25
C ALA A 132 19.38 -10.68 14.76
N GLN A 133 20.26 -11.64 14.45
CA GLN A 133 20.31 -12.20 13.10
C GLN A 133 18.91 -12.67 12.77
N ILE A 134 18.32 -12.13 11.69
CA ILE A 134 17.17 -12.80 11.06
C ILE A 134 17.65 -14.22 10.82
N PRO A 135 17.06 -15.25 11.46
CA PRO A 135 17.52 -16.61 11.31
C PRO A 135 17.54 -16.90 9.82
N LYS A 136 18.74 -17.09 9.25
CA LYS A 136 18.83 -17.44 7.83
C LYS A 136 18.09 -18.77 7.69
N PRO A 137 17.07 -18.86 6.82
CA PRO A 137 16.36 -20.12 6.64
C PRO A 137 17.37 -21.19 6.27
N GLY A 138 17.34 -22.30 7.00
CA GLY A 138 18.13 -23.47 6.67
C GLY A 138 17.83 -23.92 5.25
N ARG A 139 18.82 -24.54 4.59
CA ARG A 139 18.72 -24.98 3.20
C ARG A 139 17.43 -25.78 2.89
N ASN A 140 16.93 -26.53 3.86
CA ASN A 140 15.72 -27.36 3.74
C ASN A 140 14.46 -26.78 4.39
N ASP A 141 14.55 -25.62 5.05
CA ASP A 141 13.42 -24.97 5.73
C ASP A 141 12.38 -24.48 4.71
N PRO A 142 11.12 -24.28 5.12
CA PRO A 142 10.14 -23.59 4.28
C PRO A 142 10.67 -22.24 3.80
N CYS A 143 10.52 -21.96 2.51
CA CYS A 143 11.01 -20.71 1.95
C CYS A 143 10.19 -19.53 2.50
N PRO A 144 10.84 -18.46 3.02
CA PRO A 144 10.15 -17.34 3.65
C PRO A 144 9.29 -16.51 2.68
N CYS A 145 9.42 -16.70 1.36
CA CYS A 145 8.55 -16.07 0.37
C CYS A 145 7.14 -16.69 0.30
N GLY A 146 6.87 -17.77 1.04
CA GLY A 146 5.54 -18.39 1.09
C GLY A 146 5.22 -19.31 -0.09
N SER A 147 6.21 -19.72 -0.90
CA SER A 147 6.01 -20.59 -2.06
C SER A 147 5.62 -22.05 -1.73
N GLY A 148 5.69 -22.45 -0.46
CA GLY A 148 5.53 -23.84 -0.03
C GLY A 148 6.71 -24.76 -0.37
N LEU A 149 7.74 -24.24 -1.04
CA LEU A 149 8.96 -24.98 -1.38
C LEU A 149 10.03 -24.87 -0.29
N LYS A 150 10.96 -25.83 -0.24
CA LYS A 150 12.19 -25.72 0.57
C LYS A 150 13.05 -24.55 0.06
N TYR A 151 13.72 -23.82 0.96
CA TYR A 151 14.53 -22.63 0.62
C TYR A 151 15.49 -22.86 -0.56
N LYS A 152 16.25 -23.96 -0.56
CA LYS A 152 17.18 -24.33 -1.66
C LYS A 152 16.54 -24.55 -3.04
N LYS A 153 15.22 -24.80 -3.07
CA LYS A 153 14.47 -25.02 -4.32
C LYS A 153 13.73 -23.75 -4.76
N CYS A 154 13.84 -22.66 -4.01
CA CYS A 154 13.14 -21.40 -4.25
C CYS A 154 14.12 -20.23 -4.17
N CYS A 155 14.01 -19.31 -3.19
CA CYS A 155 14.85 -18.12 -3.09
C CYS A 155 16.36 -18.43 -2.95
N GLY A 156 16.72 -19.61 -2.42
CA GLY A 156 18.10 -20.09 -2.31
C GLY A 156 18.56 -20.99 -3.47
N LYS A 157 17.89 -20.98 -4.63
CA LYS A 157 18.23 -21.86 -5.76
C LYS A 157 19.53 -21.46 -6.47
N ASN A 158 19.91 -20.18 -6.39
CA ASN A 158 21.08 -19.58 -7.06
C ASN A 158 22.01 -18.85 -6.08
N ILE A 159 21.91 -19.15 -4.79
CA ILE A 159 22.78 -18.66 -3.71
C ILE A 159 23.57 -19.86 -3.22
#